data_AF-A0A661IQ83-F1
#
_entry.id   AF-A0A661IQ83-F1
#
_cell.length_a   1.000
_cell.length_b   1.000
_cell.length_c   1.000
_cell.angle_alpha   90.00
_cell.angle_beta   90.00
_cell.angle_gamma   90.00
#
_symmetry.space_group_name_H-M   'P 1'
#
loop_
_entity.id
_entity.type
_entity.pdbx_description
1 polymer ?
#
loop_
_entity_poly.entity_id
_entity_poly.type
_entity_poly.pdbx_seq_one_letter_code
_entity_poly.pdbx_strand_id
1 'polypeptide(L)' 'MSSLAYQEYYTKDDYIHWEGDWEIVDGVAYAMSPSPMVTHQFINMKIARQLDAIRGLVICDA' A
#
# COMPACT_ATOMS: atom_id res chain seq x y z
N MET A 1 -20.06 32.36 -7.53
CA MET A 1 -18.68 31.96 -7.89
C MET A 1 -18.44 30.60 -7.31
N SER A 2 -18.27 29.57 -8.15
CA SER A 2 -17.90 28.24 -7.66
C SER A 2 -16.47 28.30 -7.17
N SER A 3 -16.26 28.03 -5.89
CA SER A 3 -14.94 27.84 -5.30
C SER A 3 -14.29 26.65 -5.98
N LEU A 4 -13.29 26.87 -6.85
CA LEU A 4 -12.43 25.78 -7.32
C LEU A 4 -11.66 25.27 -6.10
N ALA A 5 -12.01 24.07 -5.62
CA ALA A 5 -11.21 23.39 -4.61
C ALA A 5 -9.84 23.11 -5.22
N TYR A 6 -8.82 23.83 -4.76
CA TYR A 6 -7.44 23.58 -5.16
C TYR A 6 -7.01 22.24 -4.56
N GLN A 7 -6.70 21.28 -5.43
CA GLN A 7 -6.22 19.95 -5.04
C GLN A 7 -4.75 19.85 -5.49
N GLU A 8 -3.85 19.66 -4.53
CA GLU A 8 -2.43 19.45 -4.83
C GLU A 8 -2.21 18.03 -5.36
N TYR A 9 -1.40 17.93 -6.42
CA TYR A 9 -0.97 16.66 -6.99
C TYR A 9 0.55 16.57 -6.92
N TYR A 10 1.03 15.43 -6.45
CA TYR A 10 2.43 15.17 -6.22
C TYR A 10 2.93 14.06 -7.14
N THR A 11 4.18 14.18 -7.55
CA THR A 11 4.89 13.18 -8.33
C THR A 11 5.75 12.30 -7.43
N LYS A 12 6.26 11.22 -8.01
CA LYS A 12 7.28 10.39 -7.35
C LYS A 12 8.51 11.24 -6.96
N ASP A 13 8.89 12.21 -7.76
CA ASP A 13 10.06 13.06 -7.51
C ASP A 13 9.83 14.04 -6.35
N ASP A 14 8.57 14.41 -6.07
CA ASP A 14 8.22 15.17 -4.86
C ASP A 14 8.31 14.26 -3.62
N TYR A 15 7.73 13.06 -3.72
CA TYR A 15 7.65 12.07 -2.64
C TYR A 15 9.02 11.68 -2.04
N ILE A 16 10.05 11.52 -2.88
CA ILE A 16 11.38 11.10 -2.41
C ILE A 16 12.03 12.07 -1.42
N HIS A 17 11.52 13.30 -1.32
CA HIS A 17 12.03 14.33 -0.42
C HIS A 17 11.21 14.44 0.89
N TRP A 18 10.15 13.66 1.06
CA TRP A 18 9.28 13.74 2.23
C TRP A 18 9.86 12.99 3.43
N GLU A 19 9.61 13.53 4.62
CA GLU A 19 9.97 12.89 5.90
C GLU A 19 8.75 12.20 6.51
N GLY A 20 8.97 11.01 7.09
CA GLY A 20 7.92 10.19 7.70
C GLY A 20 7.25 9.23 6.71
N ASP A 21 6.22 8.52 7.19
CA ASP A 21 5.55 7.47 6.43
C ASP A 21 4.37 8.07 5.64
N TRP A 22 4.62 8.37 4.37
CA TRP A 22 3.62 8.90 3.43
C TRP A 22 3.43 7.95 2.25
N GLU A 23 2.29 8.07 1.58
CA GLU A 23 1.93 7.35 0.36
C GLU A 23 1.28 8.33 -0.63
N ILE A 24 1.58 8.18 -1.92
CA ILE A 24 0.86 8.88 -2.99
C ILE A 24 -0.17 7.93 -3.60
N VAL A 25 -1.44 8.30 -3.55
CA VAL A 25 -2.55 7.59 -4.20
C VAL A 25 -3.24 8.55 -5.15
N ASP A 26 -3.24 8.23 -6.45
CA ASP A 26 -3.77 9.08 -7.52
C ASP A 26 -3.23 10.52 -7.51
N GLY A 27 -1.96 10.67 -7.12
CA GLY A 27 -1.28 11.97 -7.01
C GLY A 27 -1.58 12.72 -5.71
N VAL A 28 -2.42 12.19 -4.82
CA VAL A 28 -2.75 12.81 -3.53
C VAL A 28 -1.91 12.20 -2.42
N ALA A 29 -1.41 13.04 -1.49
CA ALA A 29 -0.65 12.61 -0.32
C ALA A 29 -1.56 12.03 0.77
N TYR A 30 -1.22 10.84 1.25
CA TYR A 30 -1.86 10.19 2.41
C TYR A 30 -0.80 9.82 3.44
N ALA A 31 -1.10 10.03 4.71
CA ALA A 31 -0.29 9.46 5.79
C ALA A 31 -0.47 7.94 5.78
N MET A 32 0.64 7.19 5.85
CA MET A 32 0.59 5.73 5.89
C MET A 32 -0.27 5.29 7.08
N SER A 33 -1.01 4.20 6.88
CA SER A 33 -1.78 3.59 7.96
C SER A 33 -0.85 3.21 9.12
N PRO A 34 -1.32 3.32 10.38
CA PRO A 34 -0.50 2.99 11.53
C PRO A 34 -0.03 1.54 11.48
N SER A 35 1.10 1.27 12.14
CA SER A 35 1.71 -0.06 12.15
C SER A 35 0.68 -1.16 12.41
N PRO A 36 0.59 -2.17 11.52
CA PRO A 36 -0.47 -3.18 11.58
C PRO A 36 -0.46 -3.95 12.89
N MET A 37 -1.63 -4.00 13.54
CA MET A 37 -1.85 -4.72 14.80
C MET A 37 -1.77 -6.25 14.61
N VAL A 38 -1.65 -6.99 15.72
CA VAL A 38 -1.52 -8.47 15.72
C VAL A 38 -2.58 -9.15 14.85
N THR A 39 -3.84 -8.69 14.92
CA THR A 39 -4.93 -9.24 14.10
C THR A 39 -4.71 -9.05 12.61
N HIS A 40 -4.26 -7.85 12.19
CA HIS A 40 -3.95 -7.57 10.79
C HIS A 40 -2.83 -8.49 10.29
N GLN A 41 -1.76 -8.61 11.08
CA GLN A 41 -0.63 -9.48 10.74
C GLN A 41 -1.04 -10.95 10.66
N PHE A 42 -1.86 -11.42 11.60
CA PHE A 42 -2.33 -12.80 11.60
C PHE A 42 -3.16 -13.15 10.37
N ILE A 43 -4.06 -12.25 9.95
CA ILE A 43 -4.85 -12.42 8.73
C ILE A 43 -3.94 -12.39 7.50
N ASN A 44 -3.00 -11.45 7.44
CA ASN A 44 -2.06 -11.35 6.34
C ASN A 44 -1.22 -12.63 6.18
N MET A 45 -0.71 -13.20 7.27
CA MET A 45 0.04 -14.45 7.26
C MET A 45 -0.79 -15.65 6.80
N LYS A 46 -2.09 -15.68 7.13
CA LYS A 46 -3.00 -16.72 6.59
C LYS A 46 -3.14 -16.61 5.08
N ILE A 47 -3.31 -15.40 4.56
CA ILE A 47 -3.41 -15.15 3.11
C ILE A 47 -2.09 -15.55 2.43
N ALA A 48 -0.95 -15.09 2.95
CA ALA A 48 0.37 -15.42 2.42
C ALA A 48 0.58 -16.94 2.33
N ARG A 49 0.25 -17.69 3.39
CA ARG A 49 0.36 -19.15 3.40
C ARG A 49 -0.49 -19.82 2.31
N GLN A 50 -1.70 -19.33 2.05
CA GLN A 50 -2.56 -19.90 1.00
C GLN A 50 -1.99 -19.60 -0.39
N LEU A 51 -1.46 -18.40 -0.60
CA LEU A 51 -0.80 -18.02 -1.86
C LEU A 51 0.44 -18.88 -2.11
N ASP A 52 1.25 -19.13 -1.09
CA ASP A 52 2.42 -20.01 -1.18
C ASP A 52 2.03 -21.45 -1.50
N ALA A 53 0.98 -21.97 -0.85
CA ALA A 53 0.49 -23.32 -1.13
C ALA A 53 -0.02 -23.46 -2.57
N ILE A 54 -0.80 -22.49 -3.06
CA ILE A 54 -1.27 -22.47 -4.46
C ILE A 54 -0.08 -22.36 -5.42
N ARG A 55 0.89 -21.50 -5.14
CA ARG A 55 2.12 -21.39 -5.95
C ARG A 55 2.87 -22.73 -6.00
N GLY A 56 2.96 -23.45 -4.88
CA GLY A 56 3.54 -24.79 -4.82
C GLY A 56 2.82 -25.78 -5.74
N LEU A 57 1.48 -25.76 -5.76
CA LEU A 57 0.69 -26.61 -6.65
C LEU A 57 0.91 -26.32 -8.15
N VAL A 58 1.29 -25.10 -8.52
CA VAL A 58 1.58 -24.71 -9.92
C VAL A 58 3.01 -25.08 -10.34
N ILE A 59 3.93 -25.31 -9.40
CA ILE A 59 5.35 -25.57 -9.67
C ILE A 59 5.72 -27.05 -9.47
N CYS A 60 4.84 -27.89 -8.90
CA CYS A 60 5.06 -29.32 -8.72
C CYS A 60 5.00 -30.19 -10.01
N ASP A 61 4.91 -29.60 -11.20
CA ASP A 61 5.01 -30.29 -12.50
C ASP A 61 6.39 -30.09 -13.18
N ALA A 62 7.50 -30.20 -12.43
CA ALA A 62 8.86 -30.19 -12.98
C ALA A 62 9.76 -31.25 -12.33
#